data_AF-A0A9D6A3A2-F1
#
_entry.id   AF-A0A9D6A3A2-F1
#
_cell.length_a   1.000
_cell.length_b   1.000
_cell.length_c   1.000
_cell.angle_alpha   90.00
_cell.angle_beta   90.00
_cell.angle_gamma   90.00
#
_symmetry.space_group_name_H-M   'P 1'
#
loop_
_entity.id
_entity.type
_entity.pdbx_description
1 polymer ?
#
loop_
_entity_poly.entity_id
_entity_poly.type
_entity_poly.pdbx_seq_one_letter_code
_entity_poly.pdbx_strand_id
1 'polypeptide(L)'
;MTHHPTPYIYSRAGRLLLVLGLAAGLAGCFERELEREDNYQNVKQAPSIADNEVLRFRSFKIEGHDRFLIFGTSNEVSLEGSAQLPCLLSIDGRNHAATIDLAGSIYSYTSRRDSLHFDGALLRTSALPEPVVVGVTCRLRREEIEGARDRYTLRLQGLSLPSGAQLTVEQRAPWQGHELGFSLEQVFDLTYYRS
;
A
#
# COMPACT_ATOMS: atom_id res chain seq x y z
N MET A 1 24.34 68.02 43.57
CA MET A 1 23.14 68.60 42.93
C MET A 1 23.21 68.28 41.44
N THR A 2 22.17 67.61 40.92
CA THR A 2 21.65 67.68 39.53
C THR A 2 22.62 67.41 38.36
N HIS A 3 22.37 66.61 37.34
CA HIS A 3 21.18 65.95 36.80
C HIS A 3 21.68 64.93 35.74
N HIS A 4 21.11 63.73 35.66
CA HIS A 4 21.03 63.02 34.37
C HIS A 4 20.03 63.77 33.46
N PRO A 5 20.20 63.66 32.13
CA PRO A 5 19.10 63.06 31.37
C PRO A 5 19.57 61.91 30.47
N THR A 6 19.04 60.76 30.85
CA THR A 6 18.42 59.66 30.12
C THR A 6 18.58 59.40 28.60
N PRO A 7 18.42 58.11 28.22
CA PRO A 7 18.77 57.53 26.92
C PRO A 7 17.55 57.26 26.03
N TYR A 8 17.56 57.65 24.75
CA TYR A 8 16.41 57.38 23.86
C TYR A 8 16.78 57.17 22.39
N ILE A 9 17.80 56.36 22.06
CA ILE A 9 18.04 56.01 20.63
C ILE A 9 18.26 54.50 20.40
N TYR A 10 18.70 53.73 21.39
CA TYR A 10 19.09 52.33 21.18
C TYR A 10 17.94 51.29 21.17
N SER A 11 16.68 51.69 21.38
CA SER A 11 15.54 50.74 21.50
C SER A 11 14.82 50.44 20.18
N ARG A 12 14.85 51.36 19.19
CA ARG A 12 14.13 51.16 17.91
C ARG A 12 14.97 50.45 16.85
N ALA A 13 16.27 50.78 16.76
CA ALA A 13 17.18 50.14 15.80
C ALA A 13 17.42 48.66 16.12
N GLY A 14 17.55 48.30 17.40
CA GLY A 14 17.72 46.91 17.84
C GLY A 14 16.49 46.04 17.58
N ARG A 15 15.27 46.61 17.71
CA ARG A 15 14.03 45.90 17.38
C ARG A 15 13.85 45.69 15.87
N LEU A 16 14.26 46.65 15.05
CA LEU A 16 14.20 46.52 13.59
C LEU A 16 15.17 45.44 13.06
N LEU A 17 16.38 45.38 13.61
CA LEU A 17 17.37 44.33 13.28
C LEU A 17 16.92 42.94 13.73
N LEU A 18 16.22 42.81 14.86
CA LEU A 18 15.68 41.55 15.33
C LEU A 18 14.53 41.03 14.43
N VAL A 19 13.65 41.93 13.97
CA VAL A 19 12.54 41.58 13.06
C VAL A 19 13.04 41.20 11.67
N LEU A 20 14.06 41.88 11.14
CA LEU A 20 14.70 41.51 9.87
C LEU A 20 15.44 40.16 9.95
N GLY A 21 16.07 39.84 11.08
CA GLY A 21 16.70 38.54 11.31
C GLY A 21 15.69 37.38 11.39
N LEU A 22 14.53 37.60 12.02
CA LEU A 22 13.44 36.60 12.08
C LEU A 22 12.75 36.40 10.72
N ALA A 23 12.62 37.45 9.91
CA ALA A 23 12.04 37.34 8.57
C ALA A 23 12.94 36.58 7.58
N ALA A 24 14.27 36.74 7.66
CA ALA A 24 15.21 35.99 6.84
C ALA A 24 15.30 34.51 7.24
N GLY A 25 15.15 34.19 8.53
CA GLY A 25 15.12 32.81 9.02
C GLY A 25 13.86 32.03 8.64
N LEU A 26 12.72 32.71 8.46
CA LEU A 26 11.48 32.08 7.99
C LEU A 26 11.44 31.93 6.46
N ALA A 27 12.09 32.80 5.69
CA ALA A 27 12.17 32.63 4.24
C ALA A 27 13.09 31.48 3.82
N GLY A 28 14.19 31.24 4.55
CA GLY A 28 15.15 30.15 4.25
C GLY A 28 14.70 28.74 4.66
N CYS A 29 13.62 28.61 5.44
CA CYS A 29 13.09 27.31 5.88
C CYS A 29 11.97 26.77 5.00
N PHE A 30 11.52 27.52 3.98
CA PHE A 30 10.47 27.10 3.04
C PHE A 30 10.97 26.84 1.61
N GLU A 31 12.27 26.91 1.34
CA GLU A 31 12.84 26.62 0.01
C GLU A 31 13.39 25.19 -0.13
N ARG A 32 13.10 24.30 0.83
CA ARG A 32 13.59 22.91 0.79
C ARG A 32 12.45 21.89 0.77
N GLU A 33 11.51 22.08 -0.14
CA GLU A 33 10.65 20.99 -0.66
C GLU A 33 9.90 21.36 -1.96
N LEU A 34 10.38 22.35 -2.72
CA LEU A 34 10.07 22.40 -4.15
C LEU A 34 11.28 21.83 -4.87
N GLU A 35 11.32 20.50 -4.97
CA GLU A 35 12.20 19.85 -5.94
C GLU A 35 11.88 20.46 -7.30
N ARG A 36 12.87 21.16 -7.83
CA ARG A 36 12.90 21.64 -9.20
C ARG A 36 12.58 20.44 -10.10
N GLU A 37 11.41 20.46 -10.74
CA GLU A 37 10.93 19.46 -11.71
C GLU A 37 11.88 19.28 -12.92
N ASP A 38 12.99 20.00 -12.98
CA ASP A 38 14.04 19.88 -14.00
C ASP A 38 14.77 18.52 -13.96
N ASN A 39 14.67 17.77 -12.86
CA ASN A 39 15.23 16.41 -12.73
C ASN A 39 14.21 15.29 -12.96
N TYR A 40 12.99 15.60 -13.45
CA TYR A 40 12.03 14.58 -13.87
C TYR A 40 12.54 13.91 -15.15
N GLN A 41 13.52 13.02 -15.02
CA GLN A 41 13.73 11.99 -16.00
C GLN A 41 12.47 11.14 -15.94
N ASN A 42 11.74 11.07 -17.05
CA ASN A 42 10.89 9.92 -17.34
C ASN A 42 11.79 8.71 -17.23
N VAL A 43 11.89 8.12 -16.04
CA VAL A 43 12.37 6.77 -15.87
C VAL A 43 11.38 5.99 -16.70
N LYS A 44 11.78 5.66 -17.93
CA LYS A 44 11.01 4.75 -18.78
C LYS A 44 10.69 3.58 -17.87
N GLN A 45 9.41 3.41 -17.55
CA GLN A 45 8.94 2.28 -16.77
C GLN A 45 9.64 1.06 -17.35
N ALA A 46 10.36 0.33 -16.49
CA ALA A 46 10.96 -0.92 -16.92
C ALA A 46 9.84 -1.73 -17.60
N PRO A 47 10.09 -2.29 -18.80
CA PRO A 47 9.06 -3.00 -19.54
C PRO A 47 8.36 -3.98 -18.61
N SER A 48 7.02 -3.95 -18.62
CA SER A 48 6.20 -4.78 -17.75
C SER A 48 6.71 -6.23 -17.81
N ILE A 49 7.14 -6.75 -16.65
CA ILE A 49 7.72 -8.09 -16.53
C ILE A 49 6.65 -9.17 -16.79
N ALA A 50 5.36 -8.79 -16.75
CA ALA A 50 4.20 -9.66 -16.92
C ALA A 50 3.09 -9.00 -17.77
N ASP A 51 1.91 -9.62 -17.91
CA ASP A 51 0.75 -9.12 -18.68
C ASP A 51 -0.03 -8.01 -17.93
N ASN A 52 0.65 -7.15 -17.17
CA ASN A 52 0.02 -6.19 -16.25
C ASN A 52 -0.87 -5.15 -16.93
N GLU A 53 -0.60 -4.84 -18.20
CA GLU A 53 -1.43 -3.96 -19.02
C GLU A 53 -2.89 -4.44 -19.10
N VAL A 54 -3.14 -5.75 -18.90
CA VAL A 54 -4.51 -6.28 -18.83
C VAL A 54 -5.27 -5.70 -17.63
N LEU A 55 -4.60 -5.50 -16.50
CA LEU A 55 -5.22 -5.02 -15.26
C LEU A 55 -5.05 -3.52 -15.04
N ARG A 56 -4.13 -2.87 -15.76
CA ARG A 56 -3.84 -1.45 -15.62
C ARG A 56 -5.11 -0.60 -15.74
N PHE A 57 -5.27 0.37 -14.85
CA PHE A 57 -6.45 1.26 -14.74
C PHE A 57 -7.78 0.57 -14.44
N ARG A 58 -7.77 -0.71 -14.05
CA ARG A 58 -9.00 -1.41 -13.69
C ARG A 58 -9.28 -1.28 -12.20
N SER A 59 -10.56 -1.06 -11.91
CA SER A 59 -11.09 -1.06 -10.56
C SER A 59 -12.06 -2.22 -10.39
N PHE A 60 -11.87 -3.00 -9.34
CA PHE A 60 -12.75 -4.12 -9.00
C PHE A 60 -13.36 -3.87 -7.63
N LYS A 61 -14.68 -3.99 -7.51
CA LYS A 61 -15.35 -4.04 -6.22
C LYS A 61 -15.32 -5.47 -5.69
N ILE A 62 -14.92 -5.63 -4.44
CA ILE A 62 -15.02 -6.89 -3.72
C ILE A 62 -16.45 -7.01 -3.17
N GLU A 63 -17.20 -7.97 -3.70
CA GLU A 63 -18.60 -8.16 -3.31
C GLU A 63 -18.73 -8.49 -1.81
N GLY A 64 -19.76 -7.95 -1.16
CA GLY A 64 -20.02 -8.17 0.27
C GLY A 64 -19.12 -7.40 1.26
N HIS A 65 -18.10 -6.68 0.79
CA HIS A 65 -17.13 -6.01 1.68
C HIS A 65 -17.09 -4.48 1.59
N ASP A 66 -17.79 -3.87 0.63
CA ASP A 66 -17.67 -2.43 0.30
C ASP A 66 -16.20 -1.98 0.16
N ARG A 67 -15.40 -2.81 -0.52
CA ARG A 67 -13.96 -2.62 -0.73
C ARG A 67 -13.63 -2.65 -2.21
N PHE A 68 -12.52 -1.99 -2.57
CA PHE A 68 -12.06 -1.91 -3.94
C PHE A 68 -10.60 -2.32 -4.08
N LEU A 69 -10.29 -3.02 -5.16
CA LEU A 69 -8.95 -3.28 -5.64
C LEU A 69 -8.74 -2.44 -6.91
N ILE A 70 -7.85 -1.45 -6.82
CA ILE A 70 -7.60 -0.47 -7.88
C ILE A 70 -6.18 -0.67 -8.36
N PHE A 71 -6.02 -1.09 -9.62
CA PHE A 71 -4.73 -1.33 -10.24
C PHE A 71 -4.22 -0.04 -10.92
N GLY A 72 -3.16 0.53 -10.36
CA GLY A 72 -2.59 1.81 -10.77
C GLY A 72 -1.70 1.75 -12.01
N THR A 73 -1.13 2.90 -12.36
CA THR A 73 -0.28 3.09 -13.54
C THR A 73 1.10 2.46 -13.43
N SER A 74 1.59 2.21 -12.22
CA SER A 74 2.97 1.83 -11.93
C SER A 74 3.11 0.37 -11.49
N ASN A 75 2.20 -0.50 -11.93
CA ASN A 75 2.10 -1.88 -11.44
C ASN A 75 1.92 -1.96 -9.92
N GLU A 76 1.26 -0.96 -9.35
CA GLU A 76 1.03 -0.82 -7.93
C GLU A 76 -0.48 -0.82 -7.67
N VAL A 77 -0.90 -1.45 -6.58
CA VAL A 77 -2.27 -1.32 -6.08
C VAL A 77 -2.41 0.04 -5.39
N SER A 78 -3.40 0.83 -5.79
CA SER A 78 -3.60 2.19 -5.25
C SER A 78 -3.82 2.18 -3.73
N LEU A 79 -3.27 3.22 -3.08
CA LEU A 79 -3.53 3.54 -1.67
C LEU A 79 -4.93 4.13 -1.44
N GLU A 80 -5.56 4.67 -2.49
CA GLU A 80 -6.89 5.28 -2.42
C GLU A 80 -8.03 4.24 -2.33
N GLY A 81 -7.68 2.95 -2.35
CA GLY A 81 -8.62 1.84 -2.18
C GLY A 81 -8.43 1.11 -0.85
N SER A 82 -9.50 0.52 -0.34
CA SER A 82 -9.46 -0.41 0.79
C SER A 82 -9.13 -1.83 0.30
N ALA A 83 -7.98 -2.03 -0.32
CA ALA A 83 -7.56 -3.27 -0.99
C ALA A 83 -7.21 -4.38 0.03
N GLN A 84 -8.16 -4.72 0.89
CA GLN A 84 -7.99 -5.60 2.03
C GLN A 84 -8.75 -6.91 1.83
N LEU A 85 -8.02 -8.02 1.75
CA LEU A 85 -8.57 -9.36 1.66
C LEU A 85 -8.72 -9.97 3.06
N PRO A 86 -9.94 -10.14 3.60
CA PRO A 86 -10.13 -10.84 4.86
C PRO A 86 -9.83 -12.34 4.69
N CYS A 87 -9.13 -12.92 5.65
CA CYS A 87 -8.72 -14.33 5.61
C CYS A 87 -8.82 -14.99 6.98
N LEU A 88 -8.78 -16.32 7.00
CA LEU A 88 -8.73 -17.11 8.23
C LEU A 88 -7.39 -17.84 8.31
N LEU A 89 -6.56 -17.40 9.26
CA LEU A 89 -5.23 -17.93 9.49
C LEU A 89 -5.28 -18.98 10.60
N SER A 90 -4.61 -20.10 10.39
CA SER A 90 -4.30 -21.08 11.43
C SER A 90 -2.97 -20.69 12.07
N ILE A 91 -2.99 -20.45 13.38
CA ILE A 91 -1.80 -20.17 14.20
C ILE A 91 -1.78 -21.18 15.33
N ASP A 92 -0.74 -22.02 15.38
CA ASP A 92 -0.60 -23.09 16.37
C ASP A 92 -1.86 -23.98 16.47
N GLY A 93 -2.47 -24.26 15.33
CA GLY A 93 -3.69 -25.08 15.22
C GLY A 93 -5.00 -24.36 15.57
N ARG A 94 -4.98 -23.06 15.88
CA ARG A 94 -6.19 -22.27 16.18
C ARG A 94 -6.50 -21.28 15.06
N ASN A 95 -7.78 -21.01 14.84
CA ASN A 95 -8.21 -20.11 13.78
C ASN A 95 -8.29 -18.67 14.28
N HIS A 96 -7.68 -17.76 13.53
CA HIS A 96 -7.63 -16.34 13.81
C HIS A 96 -8.08 -15.55 12.58
N ALA A 97 -8.96 -14.58 12.79
CA ALA A 97 -9.30 -13.61 11.76
C ALA A 97 -8.03 -12.81 11.41
N ALA A 98 -7.79 -12.67 10.11
CA ALA A 98 -6.66 -11.93 9.58
C ALA A 98 -7.11 -11.10 8.37
N THR A 99 -6.27 -10.17 7.97
CA THR A 99 -6.50 -9.35 6.78
C THR A 99 -5.18 -9.17 6.06
N ILE A 100 -5.20 -9.33 4.74
CA ILE A 100 -4.09 -9.05 3.85
C ILE A 100 -4.35 -7.70 3.21
N ASP A 101 -3.55 -6.70 3.56
CA ASP A 101 -3.60 -5.37 2.96
C ASP A 101 -2.71 -5.33 1.72
N LEU A 102 -3.31 -5.08 0.57
CA LEU A 102 -2.63 -5.02 -0.72
C LEU A 102 -2.31 -3.57 -1.15
N ALA A 103 -2.75 -2.56 -0.39
CA ALA A 103 -2.48 -1.17 -0.75
C ALA A 103 -0.97 -0.91 -0.81
N GLY A 104 -0.49 -0.37 -1.94
CA GLY A 104 0.93 -0.14 -2.19
C GLY A 104 1.72 -1.38 -2.65
N SER A 105 1.08 -2.56 -2.73
CA SER A 105 1.75 -3.74 -3.26
C SER A 105 2.04 -3.61 -4.74
N ILE A 106 3.20 -4.11 -5.16
CA ILE A 106 3.53 -4.25 -6.57
C ILE A 106 2.91 -5.54 -7.08
N TYR A 107 2.19 -5.48 -8.20
CA TYR A 107 1.52 -6.64 -8.77
C TYR A 107 2.17 -7.13 -10.07
N SER A 108 2.11 -8.45 -10.27
CA SER A 108 2.43 -9.09 -11.55
C SER A 108 1.34 -10.08 -11.96
N TYR A 109 0.80 -9.93 -13.17
CA TYR A 109 -0.27 -10.75 -13.72
C TYR A 109 0.19 -11.57 -14.91
N THR A 110 -0.06 -12.88 -14.90
CA THR A 110 0.23 -13.78 -16.03
C THR A 110 -1.08 -14.36 -16.56
N SER A 111 -1.52 -13.87 -17.73
CA SER A 111 -2.80 -14.20 -18.36
C SER A 111 -2.96 -15.70 -18.63
N ARG A 112 -1.92 -16.37 -19.16
CA ARG A 112 -1.96 -17.80 -19.51
C ARG A 112 -2.27 -18.72 -18.31
N ARG A 113 -2.02 -18.26 -17.09
CA ARG A 113 -2.21 -19.04 -15.86
C ARG A 113 -3.30 -18.45 -14.96
N ASP A 114 -3.93 -17.36 -15.37
CA ASP A 114 -4.80 -16.54 -14.51
C ASP A 114 -4.11 -16.13 -13.21
N SER A 115 -2.78 -16.01 -13.18
CA SER A 115 -2.03 -15.88 -11.93
C SER A 115 -1.73 -14.43 -11.64
N LEU A 116 -2.07 -13.98 -10.44
CA LEU A 116 -1.80 -12.64 -9.95
C LEU A 116 -0.96 -12.73 -8.68
N HIS A 117 0.22 -12.14 -8.71
CA HIS A 117 1.11 -12.07 -7.55
C HIS A 117 1.18 -10.62 -7.05
N PHE A 118 1.21 -10.45 -5.74
CA PHE A 118 1.44 -9.16 -5.08
C PHE A 118 2.66 -9.27 -4.17
N ASP A 119 3.61 -8.38 -4.37
CA ASP A 119 4.79 -8.22 -3.53
C ASP A 119 4.61 -7.06 -2.56
N GLY A 120 5.02 -7.26 -1.30
CA GLY A 120 5.00 -6.21 -0.28
C GLY A 120 3.64 -6.02 0.43
N ALA A 121 2.71 -6.96 0.32
CA ALA A 121 1.45 -6.91 1.05
C ALA A 121 1.67 -7.06 2.56
N LEU A 122 0.73 -6.59 3.39
CA LEU A 122 0.80 -6.70 4.84
C LEU A 122 -0.25 -7.66 5.38
N LEU A 123 0.18 -8.78 5.96
CA LEU A 123 -0.66 -9.67 6.74
C LEU A 123 -0.82 -9.13 8.17
N ARG A 124 -2.06 -8.85 8.57
CA ARG A 124 -2.42 -8.31 9.88
C ARG A 124 -3.36 -9.27 10.62
N THR A 125 -3.08 -9.54 11.88
CA THR A 125 -3.96 -10.27 12.80
C THR A 125 -3.62 -9.89 14.23
N SER A 126 -4.59 -9.93 15.15
CA SER A 126 -4.37 -9.65 16.56
C SER A 126 -3.57 -10.74 17.29
N ALA A 127 -3.37 -11.89 16.65
CA ALA A 127 -2.64 -13.03 17.21
C ALA A 127 -1.12 -12.98 16.93
N LEU A 128 -0.66 -12.02 16.12
CA LEU A 128 0.75 -11.74 15.91
C LEU A 128 1.07 -10.35 16.49
N PRO A 129 2.27 -10.15 17.05
CA PRO A 129 2.63 -8.88 17.67
C PRO A 129 2.74 -7.74 16.67
N GLU A 130 3.16 -8.04 15.43
CA GLU A 130 3.38 -7.06 14.37
C GLU A 130 2.83 -7.58 13.02
N PRO A 131 2.45 -6.67 12.10
CA PRO A 131 2.14 -7.05 10.72
C PRO A 131 3.32 -7.73 10.04
N VAL A 132 3.03 -8.71 9.18
CA VAL A 132 4.05 -9.45 8.43
C VAL A 132 4.00 -9.02 6.97
N VAL A 133 5.13 -8.60 6.41
CA VAL A 133 5.24 -8.36 4.97
C VAL A 133 5.22 -9.71 4.26
N VAL A 134 4.33 -9.91 3.30
CA VAL A 134 4.16 -11.19 2.59
C VAL A 134 4.05 -10.98 1.09
N GLY A 135 4.52 -11.98 0.34
CA GLY A 135 4.09 -12.17 -1.05
C GLY A 135 2.72 -12.83 -1.06
N VAL A 136 1.82 -12.43 -1.96
CA VAL A 136 0.46 -12.98 -2.06
C VAL A 136 0.26 -13.55 -3.44
N THR A 137 -0.09 -14.83 -3.53
CA THR A 137 -0.40 -15.47 -4.81
C THR A 137 -1.89 -15.73 -4.89
N CYS A 138 -2.51 -15.17 -5.93
CA CYS A 138 -3.91 -15.33 -6.25
C CYS A 138 -4.10 -15.91 -7.65
N ARG A 139 -5.28 -16.47 -7.88
CA ARG A 139 -5.79 -16.78 -9.21
C ARG A 139 -6.96 -15.86 -9.52
N LEU A 140 -6.88 -15.10 -10.60
CA LEU A 140 -7.92 -14.16 -11.06
C LEU A 140 -8.57 -14.68 -12.34
N ARG A 141 -9.81 -15.18 -12.24
CA ARG A 141 -10.57 -15.71 -13.38
C ARG A 141 -11.73 -14.79 -13.73
N ARG A 142 -12.01 -14.63 -15.02
CA ARG A 142 -13.25 -14.02 -15.50
C ARG A 142 -14.37 -15.05 -15.46
N GLU A 143 -15.54 -14.63 -15.00
CA GLU A 143 -16.77 -15.42 -15.09
C GLU A 143 -17.58 -14.94 -16.31
N GLU A 144 -18.09 -15.89 -17.11
CA GLU A 144 -19.03 -15.58 -18.18
C GLU A 144 -20.43 -15.49 -17.59
N ILE A 145 -21.04 -14.31 -17.67
CA ILE A 145 -22.40 -14.08 -17.14
C ILE A 145 -23.20 -13.29 -18.17
N GLU A 146 -24.45 -13.73 -18.38
CA GLU A 146 -25.44 -13.00 -19.16
C GLU A 146 -25.91 -11.77 -18.38
N GLY A 147 -25.53 -10.58 -18.85
CA GLY A 147 -25.82 -9.30 -18.21
C GLY A 147 -24.58 -8.42 -18.23
N ALA A 148 -24.73 -7.14 -18.54
CA ALA A 148 -23.67 -6.24 -19.01
C ALA A 148 -22.49 -5.92 -18.05
N ARG A 149 -22.30 -6.67 -16.95
CA ARG A 149 -21.21 -6.48 -15.99
C ARG A 149 -20.22 -7.64 -16.04
N ASP A 150 -18.96 -7.33 -16.30
CA ASP A 150 -17.89 -8.32 -16.24
C ASP A 150 -17.64 -8.70 -14.77
N ARG A 151 -17.82 -9.98 -14.43
CA ARG A 151 -17.51 -10.54 -13.10
C ARG A 151 -16.26 -11.40 -13.14
N TYR A 152 -15.61 -11.45 -11.99
CA TYR A 152 -14.36 -12.15 -11.81
C TYR A 152 -14.34 -12.84 -10.44
N THR A 153 -13.55 -13.89 -10.31
CA THR A 153 -13.22 -14.51 -9.02
C THR A 153 -11.74 -14.37 -8.75
N LEU A 154 -11.42 -13.91 -7.55
CA LEU A 154 -10.06 -13.87 -7.01
C LEU A 154 -9.94 -14.95 -5.94
N ARG A 155 -9.19 -16.02 -6.25
CA ARG A 155 -8.92 -17.10 -5.31
C ARG A 155 -7.54 -16.92 -4.70
N LEU A 156 -7.45 -16.83 -3.37
CA LEU A 156 -6.17 -16.84 -2.68
C LEU A 156 -5.57 -18.25 -2.74
N GLN A 157 -4.35 -18.37 -3.25
CA GLN A 157 -3.65 -19.66 -3.39
C GLN A 157 -2.63 -19.87 -2.27
N GLY A 158 -1.95 -18.79 -1.85
CA GLY A 158 -0.95 -18.89 -0.80
C GLY A 158 -0.29 -17.56 -0.49
N LEU A 159 0.51 -17.58 0.58
CA LEU A 159 1.42 -16.49 0.95
C LEU A 159 2.85 -16.97 0.94
N SER A 160 3.76 -16.06 0.62
CA SER A 160 5.19 -16.21 0.83
C SER A 160 5.60 -15.38 2.03
N LEU A 161 6.16 -16.03 3.06
CA LEU A 161 6.74 -15.34 4.22
C LEU A 161 8.07 -14.67 3.84
N PRO A 162 8.56 -13.69 4.62
CA PRO A 162 9.88 -13.07 4.40
C PRO A 162 11.04 -14.06 4.41
N SER A 163 10.88 -15.20 5.09
CA SER A 163 11.85 -16.30 5.09
C SER A 163 11.91 -17.08 3.77
N GLY A 164 11.00 -16.81 2.82
CA GLY A 164 10.81 -17.57 1.59
C GLY A 164 9.88 -18.78 1.73
N ALA A 165 9.48 -19.12 2.96
CA ALA A 165 8.56 -20.22 3.21
C ALA A 165 7.16 -19.93 2.64
N GLN A 166 6.50 -20.99 2.15
CA GLN A 166 5.16 -20.89 1.55
C GLN A 166 4.09 -21.33 2.56
N LEU A 167 3.01 -20.56 2.61
CA LEU A 167 1.80 -20.85 3.36
C LEU A 167 0.66 -21.11 2.39
N THR A 168 0.06 -22.29 2.48
CA THR A 168 -1.14 -22.65 1.72
C THR A 168 -2.16 -23.28 2.66
N VAL A 169 -3.27 -23.80 2.13
CA VAL A 169 -4.22 -24.58 2.94
C VAL A 169 -3.59 -25.91 3.39
N GLU A 170 -2.69 -26.48 2.60
CA GLU A 170 -2.02 -27.76 2.86
C GLU A 170 -0.67 -27.59 3.57
N GLN A 171 0.02 -26.48 3.32
CA GLN A 171 1.36 -26.23 3.83
C GLN A 171 1.33 -25.23 4.98
N ARG A 172 1.94 -25.62 6.09
CA ARG A 172 2.23 -24.77 7.25
C ARG A 172 3.70 -24.39 7.27
N ALA A 173 4.03 -23.25 7.85
CA ALA A 173 5.42 -22.85 8.04
C ALA A 173 5.62 -22.07 9.35
N PRO A 174 6.80 -22.19 9.98
CA PRO A 174 7.10 -21.45 11.19
C PRO A 174 7.36 -19.95 10.90
N TRP A 175 6.87 -19.09 11.78
CA TRP A 175 7.14 -17.66 11.78
C TRP A 175 7.13 -17.12 13.22
N GLN A 176 8.22 -16.47 13.63
CA GLN A 176 8.34 -15.86 14.98
C GLN A 176 7.93 -16.78 16.14
N GLY A 177 8.23 -18.08 16.04
CA GLY A 177 7.90 -19.06 17.08
C GLY A 177 6.50 -19.66 17.01
N HIS A 178 5.70 -19.25 16.02
CA HIS A 178 4.36 -19.81 15.74
C HIS A 178 4.35 -20.63 14.46
N GLU A 179 3.52 -21.66 14.39
CA GLU A 179 3.22 -22.35 13.14
C GLU A 179 2.03 -21.66 12.44
N LEU A 180 2.27 -21.13 11.24
CA LEU A 180 1.26 -20.43 10.44
C LEU A 180 0.74 -21.29 9.28
N GLY A 181 -0.49 -21.03 8.86
CA GLY A 181 -0.98 -21.33 7.51
C GLY A 181 -2.45 -20.98 7.32
N PHE A 182 -3.08 -21.42 6.25
CA PHE A 182 -4.49 -21.11 6.00
C PHE A 182 -5.43 -22.19 6.54
N SER A 183 -6.49 -21.76 7.22
CA SER A 183 -7.51 -22.67 7.70
C SER A 183 -8.39 -23.21 6.58
N LEU A 184 -8.64 -22.42 5.53
CA LEU A 184 -9.50 -22.76 4.40
C LEU A 184 -9.14 -21.94 3.15
N GLU A 185 -9.53 -22.41 1.97
CA GLU A 185 -9.40 -21.65 0.73
C GLU A 185 -10.32 -20.42 0.75
N GLN A 186 -9.79 -19.25 0.39
CA GLN A 186 -10.59 -18.02 0.28
C GLN A 186 -10.81 -17.65 -1.18
N VAL A 187 -12.06 -17.33 -1.50
CA VAL A 187 -12.51 -16.89 -2.81
C VAL A 187 -13.27 -15.59 -2.63
N PHE A 188 -12.95 -14.60 -3.46
CA PHE A 188 -13.60 -13.29 -3.47
C PHE A 188 -14.24 -13.06 -4.83
N ASP A 189 -15.53 -12.77 -4.83
CA ASP A 189 -16.23 -12.34 -6.02
C ASP A 189 -15.95 -10.86 -6.28
N LEU A 190 -15.57 -10.57 -7.52
CA LEU A 190 -15.18 -9.25 -7.96
C LEU A 190 -16.09 -8.79 -9.10
N THR A 191 -16.56 -7.54 -9.02
CA THR A 191 -17.25 -6.88 -10.14
C THR A 191 -16.33 -5.82 -10.73
N TYR A 192 -16.08 -5.89 -12.04
CA TYR A 192 -15.30 -4.87 -12.73
C TYR A 192 -16.13 -3.59 -12.93
N TYR A 193 -15.58 -2.46 -12.49
CA TYR A 193 -16.13 -1.14 -12.71
C TYR A 193 -15.37 -0.45 -13.84
N ARG A 194 -16.07 -0.20 -14.95
CA ARG A 194 -15.61 0.71 -16.00
C ARG A 194 -15.99 2.13 -15.56
N SER A 195 -14.98 2.93 -15.21
CA SER A 195 -15.11 4.38 -15.08
C SER A 195 -15.33 5.02 -16.45
#